data_AF-A0A9Q9T3B3-F1
#
_entry.id   AF-A0A9Q9T3B3-F1
#
_cell.length_a   1.000
_cell.length_b   1.000
_cell.length_c   1.000
_cell.angle_alpha   90.00
_cell.angle_beta   90.00
_cell.angle_gamma   90.00
#
_symmetry.space_group_name_H-M   'P 1'
#
loop_
_entity.id
_entity.type
_entity.pdbx_description
1 polymer ?
#
loop_
_entity_poly.entity_id
_entity_poly.type
_entity_poly.pdbx_seq_one_letter_code
_entity_poly.pdbx_strand_id
1 'polypeptide(L)'
;MNKTVLTVADAHDIRWHEIDSDAVVLVPCTEPGCQSYGTPHLLTWGDLLQHRASEVTAQDTRVEVIKYAASHEVAEAESYWYAAGFLCDDDIRLTPERLAFFTAHFNSAVALAAELNGESR
;
A
#
# COMPACT_ATOMS: atom_id res chain seq x y z
N MET A 1 -0.30 26.44 18.18
CA MET A 1 -0.98 25.42 17.36
C MET A 1 -0.43 25.54 15.95
N ASN A 2 0.39 24.58 15.52
CA ASN A 2 0.80 24.48 14.12
C ASN A 2 -0.45 24.26 13.28
N LYS A 3 -0.58 25.02 12.18
CA LYS A 3 -1.68 24.86 11.23
C LYS A 3 -1.29 23.77 10.24
N THR A 4 -1.98 22.64 10.29
CA THR A 4 -1.88 21.63 9.23
C THR A 4 -2.49 22.19 7.95
N VAL A 5 -1.71 22.27 6.88
CA VAL A 5 -2.21 22.70 5.57
C VAL A 5 -2.75 21.46 4.84
N LEU A 6 -3.99 21.53 4.38
CA LEU A 6 -4.60 20.49 3.54
C LEU A 6 -4.47 20.90 2.07
N THR A 7 -3.78 20.10 1.27
CA THR A 7 -3.63 20.33 -0.18
C THR A 7 -4.14 19.13 -0.97
N VAL A 8 -4.48 19.35 -2.24
CA VAL A 8 -4.86 18.29 -3.19
C VAL A 8 -3.80 18.27 -4.28
N ALA A 9 -3.27 17.10 -4.60
CA ALA A 9 -2.23 16.91 -5.62
C ALA A 9 -2.49 15.63 -6.41
N ASP A 10 -1.87 15.51 -7.59
CA ASP A 10 -1.70 14.21 -8.22
C ASP A 10 -0.49 13.47 -7.63
N ALA A 11 -0.35 12.19 -7.94
CA ALA A 11 0.71 11.34 -7.41
C ALA A 11 2.13 11.77 -7.85
N HIS A 12 2.25 12.52 -8.95
CA HIS A 12 3.53 12.85 -9.58
C HIS A 12 4.04 14.26 -9.21
N ASP A 13 3.16 15.12 -8.70
CA ASP A 13 3.45 16.51 -8.36
C ASP A 13 3.88 16.72 -6.90
N ILE A 14 3.92 15.66 -6.08
CA ILE A 14 4.30 15.80 -4.66
C ILE A 14 5.81 15.91 -4.53
N ARG A 15 6.28 17.09 -4.11
CA ARG A 15 7.68 17.35 -3.77
C ARG A 15 7.79 17.68 -2.28
N TRP A 16 7.87 16.64 -1.45
CA TRP A 16 7.89 16.79 0.02
C TRP A 16 8.96 17.77 0.53
N HIS A 17 10.11 17.85 -0.15
CA HIS A 17 11.21 18.75 0.21
C HIS A 17 10.93 20.24 -0.07
N GLU A 18 9.89 20.57 -0.85
CA GLU A 18 9.43 21.95 -1.08
C GLU A 18 8.36 22.39 -0.06
N ILE A 19 7.97 21.51 0.86
CA ILE A 19 6.92 21.74 1.87
C ILE A 19 7.56 21.94 3.25
N ASP A 20 7.67 23.20 3.67
CA ASP A 20 8.39 23.63 4.89
C ASP A 20 7.65 23.36 6.24
N SER A 21 6.49 22.69 6.22
CA SER A 21 5.66 22.47 7.41
C SER A 21 4.81 21.20 7.32
N ASP A 22 4.32 20.70 8.46
CA ASP A 22 3.41 19.55 8.53
C ASP A 22 2.18 19.75 7.63
N ALA A 23 2.11 19.00 6.53
CA ALA A 23 1.03 19.05 5.55
C ALA A 23 0.32 17.71 5.44
N VAL A 24 -0.96 17.77 5.11
CA VAL A 24 -1.75 16.61 4.71
C VAL A 24 -2.13 16.80 3.24
N VAL A 25 -1.70 15.87 2.40
CA VAL A 25 -1.98 15.87 0.97
C VAL A 25 -3.05 14.83 0.68
N LEU A 26 -4.10 15.26 -0.02
CA LEU A 26 -5.13 14.37 -0.54
C LEU A 26 -4.82 14.06 -2.01
N VAL A 27 -4.62 12.79 -2.34
CA VAL A 27 -4.35 12.34 -3.71
C VAL A 27 -5.55 11.56 -4.23
N PRO A 28 -6.28 12.03 -5.24
CA PRO A 28 -7.38 11.28 -5.84
C PRO A 28 -6.92 9.90 -6.35
N CYS A 29 -7.59 8.83 -5.94
CA CYS A 29 -7.24 7.48 -6.42
C CYS A 29 -7.99 7.16 -7.72
N THR A 30 -7.22 7.02 -8.81
CA THR A 30 -7.71 6.55 -10.11
C THR A 30 -7.18 5.17 -10.47
N GLU A 31 -6.48 4.49 -9.55
CA GLU A 31 -5.81 3.22 -9.78
C GLU A 31 -6.81 2.04 -9.76
N PRO A 32 -7.06 1.35 -10.89
CA PRO A 32 -7.95 0.21 -10.94
C PRO A 32 -7.52 -0.91 -9.97
N GLY A 33 -8.48 -1.53 -9.29
CA GLY A 33 -8.21 -2.58 -8.30
C GLY A 33 -7.86 -2.05 -6.89
N CYS A 34 -7.57 -0.75 -6.73
CA CYS A 34 -7.40 -0.17 -5.40
C CYS A 34 -8.74 -0.13 -4.63
N GLN A 35 -8.72 -0.48 -3.34
CA GLN A 35 -9.89 -0.39 -2.45
C GLN A 35 -10.37 1.05 -2.26
N SER A 36 -9.48 2.02 -2.40
CA SER A 36 -9.79 3.45 -2.35
C SER A 36 -10.16 4.02 -3.73
N TYR A 37 -10.43 3.18 -4.73
CA TYR A 37 -10.79 3.68 -6.07
C TYR A 37 -11.97 4.66 -6.00
N GLY A 38 -11.78 5.86 -6.58
CA GLY A 38 -12.77 6.94 -6.54
C GLY A 38 -12.80 7.75 -5.25
N THR A 39 -11.97 7.43 -4.25
CA THR A 39 -11.76 8.21 -3.03
C THR A 39 -10.30 8.67 -2.92
N PRO A 40 -9.99 9.75 -2.18
CA PRO A 40 -8.62 10.22 -2.06
C PRO A 40 -7.80 9.42 -1.03
N HIS A 41 -6.54 9.17 -1.34
CA HIS A 41 -5.51 8.78 -0.37
C HIS A 41 -5.14 9.99 0.48
N LEU A 42 -4.92 9.78 1.78
CA LEU A 42 -4.41 10.78 2.70
C LEU A 42 -2.94 10.50 2.96
N LEU A 43 -2.07 11.46 2.61
CA LEU A 43 -0.63 11.38 2.80
C LEU A 43 -0.17 12.45 3.80
N THR A 44 0.70 12.05 4.71
CA THR A 44 1.43 12.92 5.63
C THR A 44 2.85 13.14 5.13
N TRP A 45 3.59 14.07 5.76
CA TRP A 45 4.91 14.47 5.28
C TRP A 45 5.86 13.28 5.11
N GLY A 46 6.38 13.13 3.89
CA GLY A 46 7.32 12.05 3.53
C GLY A 46 6.67 10.72 3.15
N ASP A 47 5.33 10.61 3.16
CA ASP A 47 4.66 9.38 2.75
C ASP A 47 4.80 9.13 1.26
N LEU A 48 5.03 7.86 0.90
CA LEU A 48 4.89 7.37 -0.47
C LEU A 48 3.43 7.03 -0.74
N LEU A 49 2.94 7.33 -1.95
CA LEU A 49 1.60 6.95 -2.34
C LEU A 49 1.51 5.43 -2.55
N GLN A 50 0.85 4.75 -1.62
CA GLN A 50 0.57 3.31 -1.69
C GLN A 50 -0.89 3.05 -2.08
N HIS A 51 -1.10 2.26 -3.12
CA HIS A 51 -2.40 1.68 -3.45
C HIS A 51 -2.50 0.28 -2.84
N ARG A 52 -3.71 -0.08 -2.40
CA ARG A 52 -3.98 -1.38 -1.75
C ARG A 52 -5.25 -2.00 -2.33
N ALA A 53 -5.14 -3.22 -2.82
CA ALA A 53 -6.26 -3.99 -3.36
C ALA A 53 -6.87 -4.92 -2.32
N SER A 54 -6.05 -5.45 -1.41
CA SER A 54 -6.49 -6.36 -0.35
C SER A 54 -5.61 -6.23 0.89
N GLU A 55 -6.22 -6.43 2.05
CA GLU A 55 -5.54 -6.59 3.34
C GLU A 55 -6.26 -7.69 4.13
N VAL A 56 -5.50 -8.64 4.64
CA VAL A 56 -5.96 -9.60 5.63
C VAL A 56 -5.05 -9.48 6.84
N THR A 57 -5.63 -9.15 7.98
CA THR A 57 -4.94 -9.05 9.26
C THR A 57 -5.48 -10.06 10.27
N ALA A 58 -4.55 -10.69 10.97
CA ALA A 58 -4.77 -11.41 12.22
C ALA A 58 -3.72 -10.91 13.22
N GLN A 59 -3.85 -11.30 14.49
CA GLN A 59 -3.14 -10.71 15.63
C GLN A 59 -1.63 -10.44 15.37
N ASP A 60 -0.95 -11.37 14.68
CA ASP A 60 0.50 -11.31 14.40
C ASP A 60 0.82 -11.59 12.92
N THR A 61 -0.17 -11.44 12.05
CA THR A 61 -0.09 -11.78 10.64
C THR A 61 -0.72 -10.68 9.81
N ARG A 62 -0.01 -10.24 8.77
CA ARG A 62 -0.57 -9.36 7.75
C ARG A 62 -0.21 -9.89 6.37
N VAL A 63 -1.18 -9.93 5.49
CA VAL A 63 -0.99 -10.22 4.07
C VAL A 63 -1.74 -9.17 3.26
N GLU A 64 -1.08 -8.60 2.27
CA GLU A 64 -1.61 -7.49 1.48
C GLU A 64 -1.30 -7.66 0.00
N VAL A 65 -2.12 -7.01 -0.83
CA VAL A 65 -1.79 -6.75 -2.24
C VAL A 65 -1.68 -5.25 -2.42
N ILE A 66 -0.47 -4.79 -2.71
CA ILE A 66 -0.11 -3.37 -2.76
C ILE A 66 0.69 -3.05 -4.01
N LYS A 67 0.71 -1.77 -4.39
CA LYS A 67 1.65 -1.16 -5.32
C LYS A 67 1.94 0.26 -4.85
N TYR A 68 3.13 0.76 -5.12
CA TYR A 68 3.45 2.16 -4.93
C TYR A 68 3.28 2.92 -6.25
N ALA A 69 2.90 4.20 -6.17
CA ALA A 69 2.91 5.05 -7.35
C ALA A 69 4.34 5.16 -7.90
N ALA A 70 4.48 5.10 -9.23
CA ALA A 70 5.79 5.18 -9.87
C ALA A 70 6.49 6.50 -9.53
N SER A 71 7.67 6.39 -8.93
CA SER A 71 8.54 7.52 -8.61
C SER A 71 10.01 7.11 -8.72
N HIS A 72 10.91 8.08 -8.67
CA HIS A 72 12.35 7.82 -8.69
C HIS A 72 12.86 7.11 -7.43
N GLU A 73 12.09 7.16 -6.34
CA GLU A 73 12.42 6.53 -5.05
C GLU A 73 11.92 5.08 -4.96
N VAL A 74 10.97 4.70 -5.83
CA VAL A 74 10.30 3.41 -5.83
C VAL A 74 10.91 2.54 -6.93
N ALA A 75 11.33 1.33 -6.56
CA ALA A 75 11.84 0.37 -7.54
C ALA A 75 10.73 0.03 -8.55
N GLU A 76 11.06 -0.14 -9.84
CA GLU A 76 10.08 -0.42 -10.89
C GLU A 76 9.19 -1.62 -10.55
N ALA A 77 9.76 -2.67 -9.95
CA ALA A 77 9.01 -3.85 -9.51
C ALA A 77 7.88 -3.53 -8.51
N GLU A 78 8.06 -2.51 -7.66
CA GLU A 78 7.09 -2.07 -6.66
C GLU A 78 6.01 -1.13 -7.23
N SER A 79 6.17 -0.70 -8.49
CA SER A 79 5.14 0.04 -9.23
C SER A 79 4.05 -0.88 -9.84
N TYR A 80 4.31 -2.18 -9.86
CA TYR A 80 3.32 -3.23 -10.19
C TYR A 80 2.62 -3.72 -8.93
N TRP A 81 1.46 -4.35 -9.08
CA TRP A 81 0.80 -5.02 -7.96
C TRP A 81 1.64 -6.21 -7.49
N TYR A 82 1.91 -6.29 -6.19
CA TYR A 82 2.62 -7.41 -5.59
C TYR A 82 1.99 -7.82 -4.26
N ALA A 83 2.21 -9.09 -3.89
CA ALA A 83 1.82 -9.60 -2.59
C ALA A 83 2.93 -9.29 -1.57
N ALA A 84 2.55 -8.67 -0.47
CA ALA A 84 3.41 -8.44 0.69
C ALA A 84 2.81 -9.19 1.89
N GLY A 85 3.65 -9.68 2.80
CA GLY A 85 3.13 -10.26 4.02
C GLY A 85 4.20 -10.53 5.04
N PHE A 86 3.77 -10.55 6.30
CA PHE A 86 4.60 -10.96 7.42
C PHE A 86 3.81 -11.86 8.37
N LEU A 87 4.55 -12.74 9.04
CA LEU A 87 4.07 -13.60 10.12
C LEU A 87 5.11 -13.47 11.25
N CYS A 88 4.75 -12.77 12.33
CA CYS A 88 5.66 -12.52 13.44
C CYS A 88 5.81 -13.78 14.31
N ASP A 89 7.05 -14.16 14.65
CA ASP A 89 7.32 -15.29 15.54
C ASP A 89 8.18 -14.95 16.75
N ASP A 90 8.57 -13.68 16.90
CA ASP A 90 9.45 -13.20 17.98
C ASP A 90 8.85 -13.45 19.38
N ASP A 91 7.57 -13.12 19.57
CA ASP A 91 6.89 -13.23 20.88
C ASP A 91 5.91 -14.41 20.96
N ILE A 92 5.59 -15.04 19.82
CA ILE A 92 4.54 -16.07 19.72
C ILE A 92 4.98 -17.19 18.79
N ARG A 93 4.92 -18.43 19.29
CA ARG A 93 5.34 -19.63 18.55
C ARG A 93 4.60 -19.81 17.24
N LEU A 94 5.34 -20.12 16.16
CA LEU A 94 4.77 -20.57 14.90
C LEU A 94 4.03 -21.91 15.09
N THR A 95 2.70 -21.89 14.96
CA THR A 95 1.88 -23.10 14.96
C THR A 95 1.49 -23.47 13.52
N PRO A 96 1.16 -24.75 13.24
CA PRO A 96 0.69 -25.17 11.93
C PRO A 96 -0.50 -24.36 11.41
N GLU A 97 -1.43 -24.00 12.28
CA GLU A 97 -2.63 -23.23 11.93
C GLU A 97 -2.26 -21.80 11.48
N ARG A 98 -1.30 -21.16 12.15
CA ARG A 98 -0.82 -19.82 11.79
C ARG A 98 -0.10 -19.84 10.44
N LEU A 99 0.76 -20.85 10.23
CA LEU A 99 1.45 -21.03 8.95
C LEU A 99 0.46 -21.33 7.81
N ALA A 100 -0.55 -22.17 8.07
CA ALA A 100 -1.59 -22.48 7.10
C ALA A 100 -2.42 -21.24 6.73
N PHE A 101 -2.82 -20.45 7.72
CA PHE A 101 -3.51 -19.17 7.51
C PHE A 101 -2.68 -18.23 6.63
N PHE A 102 -1.42 -17.97 7.01
CA PHE A 102 -0.53 -17.11 6.23
C PHE A 102 -0.37 -17.62 4.80
N THR A 103 -0.07 -18.91 4.62
CA THR A 103 0.18 -19.51 3.31
C THR A 103 -1.06 -19.43 2.40
N ALA A 104 -2.25 -19.73 2.94
CA ALA A 104 -3.48 -19.65 2.18
C ALA A 104 -3.74 -18.22 1.67
N HIS A 105 -3.67 -17.24 2.58
CA HIS A 105 -3.90 -15.84 2.21
C HIS A 105 -2.82 -15.27 1.30
N PHE A 106 -1.55 -15.62 1.52
CA PHE A 106 -0.44 -15.17 0.68
C PHE A 106 -0.57 -15.71 -0.75
N ASN A 107 -0.92 -16.99 -0.92
CA ASN A 107 -1.16 -17.55 -2.25
C ASN A 107 -2.33 -16.87 -2.98
N SER A 108 -3.43 -16.58 -2.28
CA SER A 108 -4.54 -15.81 -2.84
C SER A 108 -4.11 -14.38 -3.22
N ALA A 109 -3.28 -13.75 -2.41
CA ALA A 109 -2.73 -12.42 -2.68
C ALA A 109 -1.84 -12.41 -3.93
N VAL A 110 -0.98 -13.41 -4.12
CA VAL A 110 -0.17 -13.56 -5.34
C VAL A 110 -1.05 -13.72 -6.58
N ALA A 111 -2.10 -14.53 -6.51
CA ALA A 111 -3.02 -14.71 -7.62
C ALA A 111 -3.73 -13.40 -8.00
N LEU A 112 -4.23 -12.66 -7.00
CA LEU A 112 -4.87 -11.35 -7.23
C LEU A 112 -3.90 -10.33 -7.82
N ALA A 113 -2.66 -10.26 -7.32
CA ALA A 113 -1.65 -9.37 -7.87
C ALA A 113 -1.36 -9.69 -9.35
N ALA A 114 -1.28 -10.97 -9.71
CA ALA A 114 -1.09 -11.40 -11.09
C ALA A 114 -2.28 -11.03 -12.00
N GLU A 115 -3.51 -11.19 -11.51
CA GLU A 115 -4.73 -10.81 -12.21
C GLU A 115 -4.76 -9.30 -12.49
N LEU A 116 -4.55 -8.47 -11.46
CA LEU A 116 -4.54 -7.01 -11.60
C LEU A 116 -3.45 -6.51 -12.56
N ASN A 117 -2.27 -7.13 -12.54
CA ASN A 117 -1.21 -6.82 -13.51
C ASN A 117 -1.53 -7.32 -14.94
N GLY A 118 -2.39 -8.32 -15.09
CA GLY A 118 -2.84 -8.86 -16.37
C GLY A 118 -3.97 -8.03 -17.00
N GLU A 119 -4.88 -7.50 -16.18
CA GLU A 119 -5.94 -6.57 -16.61
C GLU A 119 -5.42 -5.17 -16.97
N SER A 120 -4.25 -4.80 -16.44
CA SER A 120 -3.58 -3.53 -16.71
C SER A 120 -2.81 -3.50 -18.05
N ARG A 121 -2.99 -4.50 -18.93
CA ARG A 121 -2.32 -4.63 -20.24
C ARG A 121 -3.25 -4.43 -21.43
#